data_AF-A0A0S8JQV8-F1
#
_entry.id   AF-A0A0S8JQV8-F1
#
_cell.length_a   1.000
_cell.length_b   1.000
_cell.length_c   1.000
_cell.angle_alpha   90.00
_cell.angle_beta   90.00
_cell.angle_gamma   90.00
#
_symmetry.space_group_name_H-M   'P 1'
#
loop_
_entity.id
_entity.type
_entity.pdbx_description
1 polymer ?
#
loop_
_entity_poly.entity_id
_entity_poly.type
_entity_poly.pdbx_seq_one_letter_code
_entity_poly.pdbx_strand_id
1 'polypeptide(L)'
;MIDGVKVKHLKVIPDERGWLMECLRADDELFIKFGQAYVTAANSGVVKAWHYHKRQTDQFVVIHGMAKVVLYDGREGSPTR
;
A
#
# COMPACT_ATOMS: atom_id res chain seq x y z
N MET A 1 -15.22 -4.66 -0.66
CA MET A 1 -13.88 -4.12 -1.01
C MET A 1 -14.06 -3.25 -2.23
N ILE A 2 -13.39 -2.09 -2.32
CA ILE A 2 -13.54 -1.17 -3.47
C ILE A 2 -12.95 -1.81 -4.74
N ASP A 3 -13.64 -1.69 -5.86
CA ASP A 3 -13.20 -2.19 -7.16
C ASP A 3 -11.83 -1.58 -7.55
N GLY A 4 -10.90 -2.43 -8.00
CA GLY A 4 -9.53 -2.03 -8.33
C GLY A 4 -8.53 -2.01 -7.16
N VAL A 5 -8.99 -2.17 -5.92
CA VAL A 5 -8.09 -2.31 -4.75
C VAL A 5 -7.56 -3.73 -4.69
N LYS A 6 -6.23 -3.86 -4.66
CA LYS A 6 -5.53 -5.14 -4.47
C LYS A 6 -4.82 -5.16 -3.12
N VAL A 7 -4.84 -6.32 -2.46
CA VAL A 7 -4.10 -6.55 -1.20
C VAL A 7 -3.23 -7.79 -1.39
N LYS A 8 -1.95 -7.65 -1.07
CA LYS A 8 -1.00 -8.77 -0.99
C LYS A 8 -0.63 -8.99 0.46
N HIS A 9 -0.84 -10.20 0.96
CA HIS A 9 -0.33 -10.61 2.25
C HIS A 9 1.17 -10.87 2.14
N LEU A 10 1.96 -10.01 2.79
CA LEU A 10 3.41 -10.15 2.79
C LEU A 10 3.85 -11.22 3.79
N LYS A 11 4.83 -12.03 3.38
CA LYS A 11 5.47 -13.03 4.24
C LYS A 11 6.74 -12.44 4.83
N VAL A 12 6.82 -12.41 6.16
CA VAL A 12 8.05 -12.11 6.89
C VAL A 12 8.79 -13.43 7.13
N ILE A 13 10.05 -13.50 6.70
CA ILE A 13 10.91 -14.68 6.83
C ILE A 13 12.00 -14.34 7.85
N PRO A 14 11.88 -14.75 9.13
CA PRO A 14 12.86 -14.45 10.15
C PRO A 14 14.07 -15.39 10.10
N ASP A 15 15.23 -14.90 10.51
CA ASP A 15 16.45 -15.66 10.78
C ASP A 15 17.24 -15.04 11.96
N GLU A 16 18.43 -15.56 12.26
CA GLU A 16 19.28 -15.08 13.37
C GLU A 16 19.82 -13.65 13.19
N ARG A 17 19.70 -13.07 11.99
CA ARG A 17 20.19 -11.72 11.63
C ARG A 17 19.05 -10.69 11.60
N GLY A 18 17.80 -11.15 11.60
CA GLY A 18 16.62 -10.30 11.53
C GLY A 18 15.50 -10.96 10.73
N TRP A 19 15.05 -10.27 9.68
CA TRP A 19 13.97 -10.76 8.81
C TRP A 19 14.07 -10.22 7.38
N LEU A 20 13.57 -11.01 6.43
CA LEU A 20 13.36 -10.64 5.03
C LEU A 20 11.86 -10.51 4.76
N MET A 21 11.46 -9.49 3.98
CA MET A 21 10.12 -9.37 3.44
C MET A 21 10.19 -8.83 2.01
N GLU A 22 9.67 -9.57 1.04
CA GLU A 22 9.58 -9.11 -0.35
C GLU A 22 8.36 -8.18 -0.52
N CYS A 23 8.58 -6.87 -0.41
CA CYS A 23 7.52 -5.86 -0.47
C CYS A 23 6.76 -5.87 -1.81
N LEU A 24 7.50 -5.90 -2.93
CA LEU A 24 6.96 -5.84 -4.28
C LEU A 24 7.98 -6.47 -5.23
N ARG A 25 7.51 -7.34 -6.12
CA ARG A 25 8.28 -7.90 -7.21
C ARG A 25 7.69 -7.48 -8.55
N ALA A 26 8.53 -7.44 -9.59
CA ALA A 26 8.08 -7.08 -10.93
C ALA A 26 7.13 -8.12 -11.56
N ASP A 27 7.12 -9.35 -11.03
CA ASP A 27 6.25 -10.45 -11.44
C ASP A 27 4.97 -10.56 -10.57
N ASP A 28 4.76 -9.67 -9.60
CA ASP A 28 3.50 -9.63 -8.86
C ASP A 28 2.35 -9.09 -9.74
N GLU A 29 1.16 -9.67 -9.63
CA GLU A 29 -0.04 -9.20 -10.35
C GLU A 29 -0.46 -7.74 -10.03
N LEU A 30 0.03 -7.21 -8.92
CA LEU A 30 -0.21 -5.82 -8.50
C LEU A 30 0.87 -4.85 -9.00
N PHE A 31 1.98 -5.36 -9.55
CA PHE A 31 3.00 -4.53 -10.16
C PHE A 31 2.49 -3.94 -11.48
N ILE A 32 2.74 -2.65 -11.67
CA ILE A 32 2.36 -1.92 -12.90
C ILE A 32 3.62 -1.50 -13.64
N LYS A 33 4.42 -0.66 -13.00
CA LYS A 33 5.75 -0.21 -13.46
C LYS A 33 6.47 0.48 -12.32
N PHE A 34 7.80 0.56 -12.39
CA PHE A 34 8.57 1.38 -11.47
C PHE A 34 8.40 2.88 -11.80
N GLY A 35 8.41 3.71 -10.77
CA GLY A 35 8.46 5.17 -10.90
C GLY A 35 9.27 5.80 -9.79
N GLN A 36 8.87 5.55 -8.54
CA GLN A 36 9.53 6.07 -7.35
C GLN A 36 9.27 5.14 -6.16
N ALA A 37 10.20 5.09 -5.21
CA ALA A 37 9.99 4.55 -3.88
C ALA A 37 10.48 5.57 -2.84
N TYR A 38 9.69 5.76 -1.77
CA TYR A 38 10.06 6.60 -0.64
C TYR A 38 9.47 6.04 0.65
N VAL A 39 10.03 6.44 1.79
CA VAL A 39 9.56 6.03 3.12
C VAL A 39 9.06 7.25 3.86
N THR A 40 7.96 7.08 4.58
CA THR A 40 7.42 8.12 5.46
C THR A 40 6.96 7.50 6.77
N ALA A 41 7.10 8.24 7.86
CA ALA A 41 6.61 7.87 9.18
C ALA A 41 5.43 8.76 9.58
N ALA A 42 4.45 8.19 10.26
CA ALA A 42 3.39 8.92 10.96
C ALA A 42 3.49 8.56 12.44
N ASN A 43 3.54 9.57 13.31
CA ASN A 43 3.52 9.35 14.76
C ASN A 43 2.15 8.82 15.19
N SER A 44 2.10 8.13 16.34
CA SER A 44 0.85 7.59 16.87
C SER A 44 -0.25 8.65 16.98
N GLY A 45 -1.46 8.32 16.54
CA GLY A 45 -2.61 9.23 16.52
C GLY A 45 -2.64 10.24 15.36
N VAL A 46 -1.55 10.38 14.59
CA VAL A 46 -1.50 11.31 13.45
C VAL A 46 -2.15 10.69 12.22
N VAL A 47 -3.09 11.43 11.62
CA VAL A 47 -3.74 11.07 10.35
C VAL A 47 -3.07 11.82 9.20
N LYS A 48 -2.69 11.10 8.14
CA LYS A 48 -2.25 11.70 6.88
C LYS A 48 -3.32 11.47 5.81
N ALA A 49 -4.21 12.44 5.65
CA ALA A 49 -5.29 12.40 4.68
C ALA A 49 -5.60 13.83 4.18
N TRP A 50 -6.18 14.00 2.99
CA TRP A 50 -6.49 12.96 1.99
C TRP A 50 -5.37 12.87 0.94
N HIS A 51 -5.12 11.67 0.43
CA HIS A 51 -4.22 11.45 -0.71
C HIS A 51 -5.04 11.01 -1.92
N TYR A 52 -4.91 11.75 -3.02
CA TYR A 52 -5.52 11.40 -4.31
C TYR A 52 -4.60 11.85 -5.43
N HIS A 53 -4.43 10.99 -6.42
CA HIS A 53 -3.58 11.26 -7.57
C HIS A 53 -4.32 10.97 -8.87
N LYS A 54 -4.19 11.88 -9.86
CA LYS A 54 -4.79 11.69 -11.20
C LYS A 54 -3.98 10.76 -12.11
N ARG A 55 -2.67 10.64 -11.87
CA ARG A 55 -1.72 9.97 -12.78
C ARG A 55 -0.82 8.94 -12.09
N GLN A 56 -0.93 8.81 -10.77
CA GLN A 56 -0.07 7.97 -9.95
C GLN A 56 -0.94 6.94 -9.22
N THR A 57 -0.40 5.73 -9.12
CA THR A 57 -0.96 4.64 -8.33
C THR A 57 0.02 4.33 -7.22
N ASP A 58 -0.44 4.43 -5.97
CA ASP A 58 0.40 4.16 -4.81
C ASP A 58 0.27 2.71 -4.37
N GLN A 59 1.39 2.15 -3.94
CA GLN A 59 1.44 0.85 -3.27
C GLN A 59 1.99 1.08 -1.87
N PHE A 60 1.15 0.84 -0.87
CA PHE A 60 1.52 1.02 0.53
C PHE A 60 2.02 -0.28 1.13
N VAL A 61 3.17 -0.23 1.78
CA VAL A 61 3.71 -1.32 2.59
C VAL A 61 3.98 -0.82 4.00
N VAL A 62 3.40 -1.49 4.99
CA VAL A 62 3.66 -1.21 6.41
C VAL A 62 4.87 -2.04 6.83
N ILE A 63 6.06 -1.44 6.78
CA ILE A 63 7.32 -2.12 7.15
C ILE A 63 7.57 -2.15 8.66
N HIS A 64 6.87 -1.33 9.44
CA HIS A 64 6.99 -1.28 10.89
C HIS A 64 5.70 -0.71 11.53
N GLY A 65 5.28 -1.30 12.65
CA GLY A 65 4.10 -0.86 13.40
C GLY A 65 2.79 -1.32 12.76
N MET A 66 1.76 -0.47 12.86
CA MET A 66 0.41 -0.75 12.36
C MET A 66 -0.18 0.51 11.73
N ALA A 67 -0.82 0.36 10.58
CA ALA A 67 -1.56 1.43 9.92
C ALA A 67 -3.02 1.03 9.71
N LYS A 68 -3.94 1.98 9.92
CA LYS A 68 -5.32 1.87 9.46
C LYS A 68 -5.44 2.63 8.15
N VAL A 69 -5.57 1.91 7.04
CA VAL A 69 -5.73 2.50 5.71
C VAL A 69 -7.23 2.58 5.39
N VAL A 70 -7.71 3.80 5.15
CA VAL A 70 -9.10 4.06 4.75
C VAL A 70 -9.09 4.46 3.28
N LEU A 71 -9.98 3.87 2.50
CA LEU A 71 -10.15 4.12 1.07
C LEU A 71 -11.55 4.67 0.83
N TYR A 72 -11.66 5.57 -0.14
CA TYR A 72 -12.92 6.17 -0.58
C TYR A 72 -13.03 6.04 -2.10
N ASP A 73 -14.17 5.54 -2.58
CA ASP A 73 -14.46 5.41 -4.00
C ASP A 73 -15.31 6.58 -4.48
N GLY A 74 -14.65 7.63 -4.98
CA GLY A 74 -15.32 8.81 -5.52
C GLY A 74 -15.77 8.68 -6.98
N ARG A 75 -15.60 7.51 -7.62
CA ARG A 75 -15.86 7.34 -9.05
C ARG A 75 -17.37 7.28 -9.31
N GLU A 76 -17.87 8.19 -10.14
CA GLU A 76 -19.27 8.17 -10.57
C GLU A 76 -19.59 6.88 -11.33
N GLY A 77 -20.73 6.26 -11.03
CA GLY A 77 -21.14 4.99 -11.63
C GLY A 77 -20.35 3.76 -11.16
N SER A 78 -19.42 3.90 -10.21
CA SER A 78 -18.69 2.76 -9.67
C SER A 78 -19.64 1.80 -8.92
N PRO A 79 -19.48 0.47 -9.09
CA PRO A 79 -20.25 -0.52 -8.33
C PRO A 79 -19.90 -0.52 -6.83
N THR A 80 -18.85 0.18 -6.41
CA THR A 80 -18.35 0.20 -5.03
C THR A 80 -18.25 1.60 -4.42
N ARG A 81 -19.04 2.55 -4.93
CA ARG A 81 -19.15 3.91 -4.38
C ARG A 81 -19.76 3.95 -2.98
#